data_AF-A0AAV0TY64-F1
#
_entry.id   AF-A0AAV0TY64-F1
#
_cell.length_a   1.000
_cell.length_b   1.000
_cell.length_c   1.000
_cell.angle_alpha   90.00
_cell.angle_beta   90.00
_cell.angle_gamma   90.00
#
_symmetry.space_group_name_H-M   'P 1'
#
loop_
_entity.id
_entity.type
_entity.pdbx_description
1 polymer ?
#
loop_
_entity_poly.entity_id
_entity_poly.type
_entity_poly.pdbx_seq_one_letter_code
_entity_poly.pdbx_strand_id
1 'polypeptide(L)'
;MKLSQLFQVAVTAVAADIVMSQHGSSDQVATVHSAQEQVQGGNYHAPFSTDAPSNLFQRRDTLTTLAPIINVASDLLTRPLPTNKWWGNLIHTTPKDIDTVANPAWSNPYALKLPKQAPYGLQVCYSYSYRSMANEVDGVVKYYLHGFHNDVTLSATEFVSTKPDYEIYSFSDMGASVRICVLGSDNCMDSALVNGMAFVSATYSGLIASINSKHTMTMVDSSTPGKYIIQLLNKQTWVVYSSDTSASFLIDSTGSALVASAAYTGTLRVAILPDSGDKNVYDDYSSCIIRGGNFLMESRTTYSLQWELKAPDATARGFFTLPFPTKWK
;
A
#
# COMPACT_ATOMS: atom_id res chain seq x y z
N MET A 1 -14.35 -0.07 4.53
CA MET A 1 -15.16 0.95 5.22
C MET A 1 -15.37 2.09 4.25
N LYS A 2 -16.49 2.82 4.27
CA LYS A 2 -16.60 4.01 3.42
C LYS A 2 -15.54 4.98 3.91
N LEU A 3 -14.85 5.70 3.02
CA LEU A 3 -13.82 6.64 3.46
C LEU A 3 -14.42 7.72 4.39
N SER A 4 -15.68 8.12 4.13
CA SER A 4 -16.46 9.02 5.00
C SER A 4 -16.85 8.44 6.36
N GLN A 5 -16.62 7.14 6.59
CA GLN A 5 -16.88 6.44 7.85
C GLN A 5 -15.56 6.06 8.56
N LEU A 6 -14.40 6.40 7.98
CA LEU A 6 -13.10 6.17 8.61
C LEU A 6 -12.79 7.29 9.59
N PHE A 7 -12.43 6.88 10.80
CA PHE A 7 -11.68 7.71 11.72
C PHE A 7 -10.27 7.90 11.14
N GLN A 8 -9.80 9.14 11.11
CA GLN A 8 -8.54 9.53 10.51
C GLN A 8 -7.52 9.76 11.63
N VAL A 9 -6.29 9.22 11.49
CA VAL A 9 -5.16 9.63 12.34
C VAL A 9 -4.21 10.46 11.51
N ALA A 10 -4.06 11.72 11.89
CA ALA A 10 -2.93 12.54 11.52
C ALA A 10 -1.89 12.43 12.63
N VAL A 11 -0.69 11.93 12.31
CA VAL A 11 0.41 11.88 13.29
C VAL A 11 1.43 12.94 12.94
N THR A 12 1.62 13.92 13.82
CA THR A 12 2.63 14.96 13.64
C THR A 12 4.03 14.37 13.76
N ALA A 13 4.87 14.56 12.75
CA ALA A 13 6.25 14.06 12.78
C ALA A 13 7.10 14.92 13.73
N VAL A 14 7.19 14.51 14.99
CA VAL A 14 8.27 14.94 15.91
C VAL A 14 9.08 13.69 16.19
N ALA A 15 10.41 13.79 16.13
CA ALA A 15 11.32 12.69 16.44
C ALA A 15 11.13 12.27 17.92
N ALA A 16 10.19 11.37 18.18
CA ALA A 16 9.96 10.70 19.45
C ALA A 16 9.08 9.47 19.23
N ASP A 17 9.36 8.41 20.00
CA ASP A 17 8.56 7.18 20.06
C ASP A 17 7.07 7.50 20.27
N ILE A 18 6.21 6.93 19.42
CA ILE A 18 4.77 7.14 19.49
C ILE A 18 4.17 6.13 20.48
N VAL A 19 3.84 6.59 21.68
CA VAL A 19 3.04 5.85 22.66
C VAL A 19 1.57 6.22 22.45
N MET A 20 0.74 5.25 22.04
CA MET A 20 -0.72 5.42 22.04
C MET A 20 -1.25 5.03 23.43
N SER A 21 -1.74 6.00 24.22
CA SER A 21 -2.45 5.72 25.47
C SER A 21 -3.94 6.03 25.34
N GLN A 22 -4.78 5.13 25.87
CA GLN A 22 -6.23 5.22 25.83
C GLN A 22 -6.76 6.17 26.91
N HIS A 23 -7.45 7.24 26.51
CA HIS A 23 -8.54 7.79 27.32
C HIS A 23 -9.68 8.28 26.44
N GLY A 24 -10.88 7.75 26.69
CA GLY A 24 -12.04 7.93 25.83
C GLY A 24 -12.67 9.31 25.96
N SER A 25 -12.94 9.94 24.83
CA SER A 25 -14.23 10.53 24.45
C SER A 25 -14.08 11.19 23.06
N SER A 26 -15.19 11.27 22.33
CA SER A 26 -15.37 11.83 20.99
C SER A 26 -14.63 13.15 20.74
N ASP A 27 -14.09 13.28 19.52
CA ASP A 27 -13.40 14.44 18.94
C ASP A 27 -12.22 14.97 19.76
N GLN A 28 -11.11 14.23 19.73
CA GLN A 28 -9.83 14.68 20.26
C GLN A 28 -8.75 14.55 19.19
N VAL A 29 -8.17 15.69 18.81
CA VAL A 29 -6.83 15.73 18.22
C VAL A 29 -5.90 15.10 19.25
N ALA A 30 -5.30 13.95 18.92
CA ALA A 30 -4.38 13.27 19.83
C ALA A 30 -3.22 14.22 20.14
N THR A 31 -3.14 14.65 21.41
CA THR A 31 -2.06 15.52 21.88
C THR A 31 -0.85 14.64 22.18
N VAL A 32 0.29 14.98 21.57
CA VAL A 32 1.56 14.28 21.75
C VAL A 32 2.10 14.60 23.14
N HIS A 33 2.22 13.61 24.02
CA HIS A 33 3.00 13.71 25.24
C HIS A 33 4.35 13.03 25.04
N SER A 34 5.44 13.77 25.29
CA SER A 34 6.78 13.21 25.41
C SER A 34 6.88 12.43 26.71
N ALA A 35 6.60 11.13 26.68
CA ALA A 35 6.90 10.25 27.79
C ALA A 35 8.38 9.82 27.68
N GLN A 36 9.27 10.54 28.37
CA GLN A 36 10.56 9.99 28.78
C GLN A 36 10.33 9.05 29.97
N GLU A 37 9.65 7.93 29.75
CA GLU A 37 9.81 6.77 30.61
C GLU A 37 10.54 5.72 29.77
N GLN A 38 11.79 5.46 30.14
CA GLN A 38 12.45 4.23 29.71
C GLN A 38 11.68 3.06 30.32
N VAL A 39 10.64 2.61 29.62
CA VAL A 39 10.02 1.32 29.87
C VAL A 39 11.12 0.30 29.62
N GLN A 40 11.63 -0.31 30.69
CA GLN A 40 12.41 -1.54 30.60
C GLN A 40 11.50 -2.60 29.96
N GLY A 41 11.48 -2.62 28.63
CA GLY A 41 10.71 -3.58 27.85
C GLY A 41 11.14 -4.98 28.27
N GLY A 42 10.17 -5.77 28.77
CA GLY A 42 10.38 -7.21 28.93
C GLY A 42 10.85 -7.80 27.61
N ASN A 43 11.58 -8.92 27.69
CA ASN A 43 12.17 -9.61 26.54
C ASN A 43 11.12 -10.33 25.67
N TYR A 44 10.03 -9.66 25.29
CA TYR A 44 8.89 -10.24 24.56
C TYR A 44 9.24 -10.61 23.11
N HIS A 45 10.33 -10.07 22.60
CA HIS A 45 10.90 -10.43 21.29
C HIS A 45 12.03 -11.46 21.37
N ALA A 46 12.40 -11.94 22.57
CA ALA A 46 13.39 -13.00 22.65
C ALA A 46 12.87 -14.31 22.05
N PRO A 47 13.79 -15.11 21.48
CA PRO A 47 13.48 -16.49 21.17
C PRO A 47 13.07 -17.23 22.45
N PHE A 48 12.04 -18.07 22.35
CA PHE A 48 11.69 -19.01 23.41
C PHE A 48 12.80 -20.04 23.64
N SER A 49 13.43 -20.51 22.56
CA SER A 49 14.67 -21.30 22.54
C SER A 49 15.37 -21.08 21.21
N THR A 50 16.69 -21.28 21.19
CA THR A 50 17.53 -21.31 19.98
C THR A 50 17.96 -22.72 19.60
N ASP A 51 17.46 -23.74 20.31
CA ASP A 51 17.76 -25.14 20.02
C ASP A 51 17.18 -25.54 18.66
N ALA A 52 17.87 -26.44 17.96
CA ALA A 52 17.35 -27.01 16.74
C ALA A 52 16.03 -27.76 17.01
N PRO A 53 15.06 -27.72 16.07
CA PRO A 53 13.85 -28.52 16.19
C PRO A 53 14.17 -30.01 16.40
N SER A 54 13.38 -30.68 17.23
CA SER A 54 13.58 -32.12 17.52
C SER A 54 13.56 -32.97 16.25
N ASN A 55 14.30 -34.08 16.25
CA ASN A 55 14.32 -35.06 15.17
C ASN A 55 12.99 -35.81 14.94
N LEU A 56 11.98 -35.59 15.80
CA LEU A 56 10.62 -36.09 15.59
C LEU A 56 9.99 -35.56 14.28
N PHE A 57 10.41 -34.37 13.84
CA PHE A 57 9.95 -33.75 12.61
C PHE A 57 11.02 -33.91 11.52
N GLN A 58 10.73 -34.73 10.52
CA GLN A 58 11.59 -34.86 9.36
C GLN A 58 11.60 -33.55 8.55
N ARG A 59 12.79 -33.02 8.29
CA ARG A 59 12.95 -31.86 7.41
C ARG A 59 12.52 -32.23 5.99
N ARG A 60 11.64 -31.41 5.40
CA ARG A 60 11.26 -31.50 3.99
C ARG A 60 11.38 -30.12 3.34
N ASP A 61 11.75 -30.11 2.07
CA ASP A 61 11.95 -28.92 1.23
C ASP A 61 10.91 -28.84 0.08
N THR A 62 9.88 -29.68 0.13
CA THR A 62 8.87 -29.82 -0.93
C THR A 62 7.78 -28.73 -0.89
N LEU A 63 7.88 -27.74 0.00
CA LEU A 63 6.85 -26.70 0.12
C LEU A 63 6.72 -25.87 -1.16
N THR A 64 7.84 -25.63 -1.85
CA THR A 64 7.87 -24.89 -3.12
C THR A 64 7.16 -25.62 -4.26
N THR A 65 6.95 -26.94 -4.14
CA THR A 65 6.11 -27.71 -5.07
C THR A 65 4.62 -27.38 -4.90
N LEU A 66 4.18 -27.12 -3.66
CA LEU A 66 2.79 -26.82 -3.33
C LEU A 66 2.48 -25.32 -3.47
N ALA A 67 3.43 -24.49 -3.06
CA ALA A 67 3.36 -23.03 -3.12
C ALA A 67 4.63 -22.47 -3.78
N PRO A 68 4.75 -22.54 -5.11
CA PRO A 68 5.85 -21.91 -5.85
C PRO A 68 6.09 -20.47 -5.43
N ILE A 69 7.37 -20.12 -5.29
CA ILE A 69 7.80 -18.75 -4.98
C ILE A 69 7.88 -17.98 -6.29
N ILE A 70 7.28 -16.80 -6.33
CA ILE A 70 7.29 -15.88 -7.47
C ILE A 70 7.62 -14.47 -7.00
N ASN A 71 8.13 -13.62 -7.89
CA ASN A 71 8.35 -12.19 -7.62
C ASN A 71 9.13 -11.90 -6.32
N VAL A 72 10.17 -12.68 -5.98
CA VAL A 72 10.98 -12.46 -4.77
C VAL A 72 12.44 -12.26 -5.18
N ALA A 73 13.09 -11.25 -4.61
CA ALA A 73 14.49 -10.99 -4.84
C ALA A 73 15.36 -12.15 -4.40
N SER A 74 16.43 -12.44 -5.15
CA SER A 74 17.37 -13.54 -4.85
C SER A 74 17.90 -13.48 -3.42
N ASP A 75 18.20 -12.29 -2.91
CA ASP A 75 18.75 -12.09 -1.58
C ASP A 75 17.77 -12.49 -0.46
N LEU A 76 16.46 -12.37 -0.71
CA LEU A 76 15.43 -12.81 0.24
C LEU A 76 15.23 -14.32 0.24
N LEU A 77 15.65 -15.04 -0.79
CA LEU A 77 15.57 -16.51 -0.83
C LEU A 77 16.57 -17.19 0.13
N THR A 78 17.54 -16.44 0.66
CA THR A 78 18.53 -16.92 1.63
C THR A 78 17.99 -16.95 3.08
N ARG A 79 16.79 -16.42 3.31
CA ARG A 79 16.15 -16.33 4.63
C ARG A 79 14.73 -16.87 4.60
N PRO A 80 14.13 -17.22 5.75
CA PRO A 80 12.73 -17.66 5.79
C PRO A 80 11.79 -16.61 5.20
N LEU A 81 10.96 -17.02 4.24
CA LEU A 81 9.89 -16.19 3.69
C LEU A 81 8.62 -16.35 4.52
N PRO A 82 7.86 -15.26 4.76
CA PRO A 82 6.62 -15.36 5.49
C PRO A 82 5.50 -15.98 4.65
N THR A 83 4.81 -16.98 5.20
CA THR A 83 3.77 -17.74 4.49
C THR A 83 2.34 -17.24 4.74
N ASN A 84 2.12 -16.43 5.78
CA ASN A 84 0.79 -16.04 6.27
C ASN A 84 0.61 -14.51 6.40
N LYS A 85 1.35 -13.74 5.60
CA LYS A 85 1.18 -12.28 5.53
C LYS A 85 0.05 -11.93 4.55
N TRP A 86 -0.61 -10.79 4.79
CA TRP A 86 -1.72 -10.30 3.96
C TRP A 86 -1.35 -10.09 2.47
N TRP A 87 -0.04 -9.91 2.21
CA TRP A 87 0.54 -9.76 0.89
C TRP A 87 1.15 -11.05 0.33
N GLY A 88 0.99 -12.21 0.99
CA GLY A 88 1.59 -13.48 0.57
C GLY A 88 1.20 -13.92 -0.85
N ASN A 89 0.03 -13.51 -1.34
CA ASN A 89 -0.42 -13.72 -2.72
C ASN A 89 0.48 -13.07 -3.79
N LEU A 90 1.35 -12.13 -3.41
CA LEU A 90 2.32 -11.51 -4.32
C LEU A 90 3.59 -12.35 -4.49
N ILE A 91 3.89 -13.22 -3.52
CA ILE A 91 5.12 -14.04 -3.49
C ILE A 91 4.87 -15.54 -3.64
N HIS A 92 3.64 -15.99 -3.49
CA HIS A 92 3.24 -17.38 -3.64
C HIS A 92 2.05 -17.53 -4.57
N THR A 93 2.01 -18.66 -5.28
CA THR A 93 0.93 -19.02 -6.19
C THR A 93 0.73 -20.53 -6.22
N THR A 94 -0.14 -21.04 -7.09
CA THR A 94 -0.24 -22.46 -7.42
C THR A 94 0.52 -22.75 -8.72
N PRO A 95 0.98 -24.00 -8.96
CA PRO A 95 1.59 -24.36 -10.24
C PRO A 95 0.67 -24.10 -11.45
N LYS A 96 -0.64 -24.22 -11.27
CA LYS A 96 -1.65 -23.97 -12.33
C LYS A 96 -1.75 -22.48 -12.69
N ASP A 97 -1.57 -21.62 -11.70
CA ASP A 97 -1.88 -20.19 -11.77
C ASP A 97 -0.65 -19.31 -12.06
N ILE A 98 0.55 -19.91 -12.08
CA ILE A 98 1.83 -19.19 -12.07
C ILE A 98 1.97 -18.14 -13.19
N ASP A 99 1.46 -18.44 -14.38
CA ASP A 99 1.52 -17.53 -15.54
C ASP A 99 0.18 -16.88 -15.90
N THR A 100 -0.92 -17.34 -15.31
CA THR A 100 -2.27 -17.01 -15.79
C THR A 100 -3.08 -16.17 -14.81
N VAL A 101 -2.85 -16.28 -13.50
CA VAL A 101 -3.66 -15.62 -12.47
C VAL A 101 -2.79 -14.74 -11.58
N ALA A 102 -3.26 -13.51 -11.36
CA ALA A 102 -2.74 -12.61 -10.33
C ALA A 102 -3.73 -12.53 -9.16
N ASN A 103 -3.32 -12.98 -7.99
CA ASN A 103 -4.11 -12.92 -6.76
C ASN A 103 -3.90 -11.59 -6.01
N PRO A 104 -4.95 -11.00 -5.42
CA PRO A 104 -4.84 -9.70 -4.76
C PRO A 104 -4.21 -9.80 -3.38
N ALA A 105 -3.50 -8.75 -3.00
CA ALA A 105 -3.08 -8.45 -1.63
C ALA A 105 -3.97 -7.34 -1.05
N TRP A 106 -4.46 -7.53 0.18
CA TRP A 106 -5.46 -6.65 0.80
C TRP A 106 -4.84 -5.78 1.90
N SER A 107 -4.33 -4.61 1.53
CA SER A 107 -3.69 -3.69 2.48
C SER A 107 -4.72 -2.96 3.35
N ASN A 108 -5.91 -2.75 2.79
CA ASN A 108 -6.97 -1.87 3.29
C ASN A 108 -6.54 -0.39 3.38
N PRO A 109 -7.34 0.56 2.83
CA PRO A 109 -8.60 0.34 2.11
C PRO A 109 -8.39 -0.21 0.70
N TYR A 110 -7.15 -0.23 0.20
CA TYR A 110 -6.82 -0.69 -1.13
C TYR A 110 -6.57 -2.20 -1.17
N ALA A 111 -6.90 -2.80 -2.31
CA ALA A 111 -6.40 -4.08 -2.73
C ALA A 111 -5.44 -3.89 -3.91
N LEU A 112 -4.41 -4.71 -3.98
CA LEU A 112 -3.27 -4.55 -4.89
C LEU A 112 -3.01 -5.82 -5.69
N LYS A 113 -2.61 -5.69 -6.94
CA LYS A 113 -2.19 -6.82 -7.79
C LYS A 113 -0.98 -6.49 -8.66
N LEU A 114 -0.19 -7.51 -8.92
CA LEU A 114 0.86 -7.54 -9.95
C LEU A 114 0.31 -8.32 -11.16
N PRO A 115 -0.15 -7.65 -12.22
CA PRO A 115 -0.93 -8.29 -13.26
C PRO A 115 -0.07 -9.15 -14.19
N LYS A 116 -0.67 -10.24 -14.70
CA LYS A 116 -0.08 -11.14 -15.70
C LYS A 116 -0.33 -10.68 -17.15
N GLN A 117 -1.15 -9.65 -17.34
CA GLN A 117 -1.49 -9.06 -18.64
C GLN A 117 -1.47 -7.53 -18.55
N ALA A 118 -1.25 -6.87 -19.69
CA ALA A 118 -1.24 -5.42 -19.77
C ALA A 118 -2.61 -4.79 -19.38
N PRO A 119 -2.64 -3.57 -18.82
CA PRO A 119 -1.48 -2.75 -18.47
C PRO A 119 -0.71 -3.32 -17.28
N TYR A 120 0.60 -3.51 -17.44
CA TYR A 120 1.49 -3.98 -16.38
C TYR A 120 1.79 -2.87 -15.37
N GLY A 121 2.28 -3.21 -14.19
CA GLY A 121 2.53 -2.25 -13.10
C GLY A 121 1.86 -2.67 -11.79
N LEU A 122 1.52 -1.70 -10.95
CA LEU A 122 0.82 -1.94 -9.68
C LEU A 122 -0.66 -1.58 -9.83
N GLN A 123 -1.52 -2.60 -9.93
CA GLN A 123 -2.97 -2.42 -9.99
C GLN A 123 -3.53 -2.11 -8.60
N VAL A 124 -4.48 -1.18 -8.53
CA VAL A 124 -5.09 -0.68 -7.32
C VAL A 124 -6.61 -0.74 -7.43
N CYS A 125 -7.23 -1.26 -6.38
CA CYS A 125 -8.68 -1.34 -6.24
C CYS A 125 -9.10 -0.72 -4.90
N TYR A 126 -9.99 0.26 -4.93
CA TYR A 126 -10.74 0.69 -3.75
C TYR A 126 -11.94 -0.25 -3.54
N SER A 127 -11.65 -1.39 -2.92
CA SER A 127 -12.58 -2.52 -2.78
C SER A 127 -13.93 -2.21 -2.11
N TYR A 128 -14.01 -1.10 -1.37
CA TYR A 128 -15.26 -0.67 -0.74
C TYR A 128 -16.38 -0.43 -1.77
N SER A 129 -16.05 0.15 -2.93
CA SER A 129 -17.01 0.46 -3.99
C SER A 129 -17.63 -0.78 -4.63
N TYR A 130 -17.04 -1.96 -4.41
CA TYR A 130 -17.39 -3.22 -5.08
C TYR A 130 -17.94 -4.25 -4.11
N ARG A 131 -18.52 -3.79 -3.00
CA ARG A 131 -19.17 -4.69 -2.06
C ARG A 131 -20.50 -5.17 -2.60
N SER A 132 -20.72 -6.47 -2.45
CA SER A 132 -22.03 -7.07 -2.62
C SER A 132 -22.42 -7.78 -1.33
N MET A 133 -23.71 -7.74 -1.01
CA MET A 133 -24.28 -8.47 0.13
C MET A 133 -25.19 -9.55 -0.42
N ALA A 134 -25.25 -10.68 0.28
CA ALA A 134 -26.31 -11.65 0.07
C ALA A 134 -27.67 -11.00 0.35
N ASN A 135 -28.74 -11.60 -0.18
CA ASN A 135 -30.09 -11.20 0.19
C ASN A 135 -30.28 -11.32 1.71
N GLU A 136 -30.98 -10.35 2.27
CA GLU A 136 -31.37 -10.35 3.68
C GLU A 136 -32.53 -11.34 3.88
N VAL A 137 -32.43 -12.16 4.93
CA VAL A 137 -33.50 -13.05 5.38
C VAL A 137 -33.66 -12.80 6.88
N ASP A 138 -34.85 -12.40 7.30
CA ASP A 138 -35.21 -12.10 8.70
C ASP A 138 -34.25 -11.12 9.40
N GLY A 139 -33.82 -10.04 8.72
CA GLY A 139 -32.90 -9.06 9.30
C GLY A 139 -31.42 -9.43 9.23
N VAL A 140 -31.07 -10.58 8.62
CA VAL A 140 -29.70 -11.12 8.63
C VAL A 140 -29.17 -11.31 7.21
N VAL A 141 -27.95 -10.84 6.98
CA VAL A 141 -27.19 -11.06 5.74
C VAL A 141 -26.20 -12.21 5.95
N LYS A 142 -26.29 -13.27 5.13
CA LYS A 142 -25.45 -14.48 5.27
C LYS A 142 -23.97 -14.24 4.97
N TYR A 143 -23.68 -13.41 3.97
CA TYR A 143 -22.31 -13.09 3.58
C TYR A 143 -22.27 -11.73 2.86
N TYR A 144 -21.08 -11.14 2.84
CA TYR A 144 -20.75 -10.05 1.94
C TYR A 144 -19.44 -10.36 1.24
N LEU A 145 -19.27 -9.84 0.04
CA LEU A 145 -18.07 -10.01 -0.78
C LEU A 145 -17.48 -8.64 -1.08
N HIS A 146 -16.20 -8.61 -1.38
CA HIS A 146 -15.54 -7.48 -2.04
C HIS A 146 -14.75 -8.03 -3.22
N GLY A 147 -15.20 -7.71 -4.43
CA GLY A 147 -14.49 -8.09 -5.65
C GLY A 147 -13.25 -7.22 -5.86
N PHE A 148 -12.19 -7.79 -6.44
CA PHE A 148 -11.12 -6.97 -7.00
C PHE A 148 -11.54 -6.46 -8.38
N HIS A 149 -11.62 -5.14 -8.52
CA HIS A 149 -11.78 -4.47 -9.80
C HIS A 149 -10.67 -3.42 -9.93
N ASN A 150 -9.83 -3.54 -10.95
CA ASN A 150 -8.77 -2.56 -11.17
C ASN A 150 -9.39 -1.18 -11.44
N ASP A 151 -9.20 -0.24 -10.51
CA ASP A 151 -9.63 1.15 -10.64
C ASP A 151 -8.55 1.96 -11.34
N VAL A 152 -7.31 1.88 -10.83
CA VAL A 152 -6.13 2.53 -11.41
C VAL A 152 -4.91 1.61 -11.35
N THR A 153 -4.03 1.69 -12.34
CA THR A 153 -2.72 1.03 -12.36
C THR A 153 -1.62 2.09 -12.37
N LEU A 154 -0.76 2.13 -11.35
CA LEU A 154 0.50 2.88 -11.45
C LEU A 154 1.45 2.08 -12.34
N SER A 155 1.87 2.68 -13.45
CA SER A 155 2.58 2.02 -14.55
C SER A 155 3.57 2.99 -15.22
N ALA A 156 4.15 2.56 -16.34
CA ALA A 156 5.00 3.34 -17.22
C ALA A 156 4.73 2.94 -18.68
N THR A 157 4.95 3.83 -19.64
CA THR A 157 4.71 3.53 -21.07
C THR A 157 5.56 2.37 -21.59
N GLU A 158 6.72 2.18 -20.97
CA GLU A 158 7.69 1.13 -21.21
C GLU A 158 7.14 -0.26 -20.83
N PHE A 159 6.10 -0.29 -19.98
CA PHE A 159 5.43 -1.51 -19.55
C PHE A 159 4.21 -1.86 -20.41
N VAL A 160 3.99 -1.21 -21.56
CA VAL A 160 2.80 -1.50 -22.39
C VAL A 160 2.99 -2.78 -23.22
N SER A 161 4.14 -2.92 -23.88
CA SER A 161 4.41 -4.03 -24.81
C SER A 161 5.12 -5.20 -24.16
N THR A 162 5.88 -4.97 -23.09
CA THR A 162 6.74 -5.97 -22.46
C THR A 162 6.40 -6.07 -20.99
N LYS A 163 6.22 -7.29 -20.50
CA LYS A 163 6.01 -7.53 -19.07
C LYS A 163 7.28 -7.14 -18.31
N PRO A 164 7.20 -6.23 -17.32
CA PRO A 164 8.33 -5.90 -16.47
C PRO A 164 8.63 -7.03 -15.48
N ASP A 165 9.82 -7.00 -14.91
CA ASP A 165 10.16 -7.85 -13.78
C ASP A 165 9.50 -7.30 -12.51
N TYR A 166 8.78 -8.16 -11.80
CA TYR A 166 8.21 -7.84 -10.50
C TYR A 166 9.05 -8.47 -9.39
N GLU A 167 9.36 -7.70 -8.36
CA GLU A 167 10.21 -8.16 -7.28
C GLU A 167 9.78 -7.60 -5.92
N ILE A 168 9.50 -8.47 -4.97
CA ILE A 168 9.47 -8.15 -3.54
C ILE A 168 10.91 -8.25 -3.06
N TYR A 169 11.49 -7.12 -2.67
CA TYR A 169 12.91 -7.04 -2.30
C TYR A 169 13.14 -6.75 -0.82
N SER A 170 12.11 -6.32 -0.08
CA SER A 170 12.15 -6.21 1.37
C SER A 170 10.76 -6.32 1.98
N PHE A 171 10.68 -6.60 3.29
CA PHE A 171 9.44 -6.61 4.04
C PHE A 171 9.66 -6.23 5.50
N SER A 172 8.59 -5.76 6.15
CA SER A 172 8.49 -5.44 7.58
C SER A 172 7.24 -6.11 8.17
N ASP A 173 6.94 -5.87 9.44
CA ASP A 173 5.71 -6.42 10.03
C ASP A 173 4.45 -5.89 9.35
N MET A 174 4.47 -4.60 8.99
CA MET A 174 3.32 -3.88 8.45
C MET A 174 3.19 -3.95 6.92
N GLY A 175 4.22 -4.41 6.20
CA GLY A 175 4.20 -4.32 4.74
C GLY A 175 5.34 -5.01 3.99
N ALA A 176 5.39 -4.77 2.69
CA ALA A 176 6.41 -5.25 1.77
C ALA A 176 6.76 -4.17 0.74
N SER A 177 8.00 -4.18 0.25
CA SER A 177 8.45 -3.30 -0.82
C SER A 177 8.49 -4.06 -2.14
N VAL A 178 7.81 -3.50 -3.14
CA VAL A 178 7.77 -3.96 -4.52
C VAL A 178 8.68 -3.10 -5.37
N ARG A 179 9.40 -3.73 -6.29
CA ARG A 179 10.10 -3.12 -7.42
C ARG A 179 9.55 -3.70 -8.73
N ILE A 180 9.38 -2.82 -9.71
CA ILE A 180 8.93 -3.17 -11.06
C ILE A 180 9.88 -2.53 -12.06
N CYS A 181 10.66 -3.33 -12.79
CA CYS A 181 11.71 -2.84 -13.69
C CYS A 181 11.46 -3.24 -15.14
N VAL A 182 11.91 -2.40 -16.08
CA VAL A 182 12.08 -2.83 -17.46
C VAL A 182 13.10 -3.97 -17.47
N LEU A 183 12.75 -5.08 -18.13
CA LEU A 183 13.61 -6.28 -18.20
C LEU A 183 15.02 -5.92 -18.68
N GLY A 184 16.03 -6.24 -17.87
CA GLY A 184 17.44 -5.97 -18.19
C GLY A 184 17.87 -4.50 -18.09
N SER A 185 17.15 -3.66 -17.34
CA SER A 185 17.44 -2.24 -17.16
C SER A 185 17.29 -1.81 -15.69
N ASP A 186 17.96 -0.72 -15.32
CA ASP A 186 17.82 -0.06 -14.02
C ASP A 186 16.63 0.94 -13.97
N ASN A 187 15.86 1.04 -15.05
CA ASN A 187 14.66 1.87 -15.11
C ASN A 187 13.51 1.13 -14.40
N CYS A 188 13.23 1.57 -13.17
CA CYS A 188 12.33 0.90 -12.26
C CYS A 188 11.32 1.85 -11.62
N MET A 189 10.24 1.27 -11.12
CA MET A 189 9.38 1.90 -10.11
C MET A 189 9.35 1.08 -8.82
N ASP A 190 9.51 1.75 -7.68
CA ASP A 190 9.50 1.14 -6.35
C ASP A 190 8.25 1.60 -5.57
N SER A 191 7.58 0.67 -4.89
CA SER A 191 6.36 0.93 -4.11
C SER A 191 6.44 0.27 -2.75
N ALA A 192 6.07 0.99 -1.69
CA ALA A 192 5.89 0.43 -0.37
C ALA A 192 4.42 0.07 -0.15
N LEU A 193 4.15 -1.22 0.07
CA LEU A 193 2.80 -1.74 0.28
C LEU A 193 2.60 -1.91 1.78
N VAL A 194 1.86 -0.98 2.39
CA VAL A 194 1.72 -0.91 3.84
C VAL A 194 0.25 -1.07 4.22
N ASN A 195 0.01 -1.88 5.25
CA ASN A 195 -1.34 -2.07 5.78
C ASN A 195 -1.90 -0.73 6.32
N GLY A 196 -3.10 -0.35 5.90
CA GLY A 196 -3.71 0.93 6.28
C GLY A 196 -3.18 2.15 5.53
N MET A 197 -2.42 1.98 4.44
CA MET A 197 -1.91 3.13 3.68
C MET A 197 -3.05 3.98 3.08
N ALA A 198 -2.97 5.30 3.24
CA ALA A 198 -3.93 6.22 2.62
C ALA A 198 -3.60 6.55 1.16
N PHE A 199 -2.33 6.46 0.82
CA PHE A 199 -1.82 6.66 -0.53
C PHE A 199 -1.20 5.37 -1.04
N VAL A 200 -1.48 5.00 -2.29
CA VAL A 200 -0.63 4.08 -3.04
C VAL A 200 0.44 4.91 -3.73
N SER A 201 1.71 4.56 -3.50
CA SER A 201 2.84 5.39 -3.95
C SER A 201 3.79 4.59 -4.83
N ALA A 202 4.30 5.20 -5.90
CA ALA A 202 5.33 4.66 -6.77
C ALA A 202 6.44 5.69 -6.98
N THR A 203 7.68 5.32 -6.67
CA THR A 203 8.87 6.13 -6.95
C THR A 203 9.49 5.63 -8.25
N TYR A 204 9.52 6.47 -9.28
CA TYR A 204 10.03 6.17 -10.61
C TYR A 204 11.49 6.62 -10.74
N SER A 205 12.25 5.88 -11.56
CA SER A 205 13.60 6.20 -11.99
C SER A 205 13.67 6.11 -13.51
N GLY A 206 13.67 7.26 -14.18
CA GLY A 206 13.89 7.35 -15.64
C GLY A 206 12.79 6.72 -16.51
N LEU A 207 11.56 6.60 -16.00
CA LEU A 207 10.42 6.01 -16.70
C LEU A 207 9.41 7.08 -17.10
N ILE A 208 8.72 6.92 -18.23
CA ILE A 208 7.56 7.76 -18.56
C ILE A 208 6.37 7.27 -17.74
N ALA A 209 6.22 7.82 -16.54
CA ALA A 209 5.21 7.42 -15.56
C ALA A 209 3.79 7.57 -16.13
N SER A 210 2.91 6.61 -15.82
CA SER A 210 1.50 6.66 -16.19
C SER A 210 0.60 6.08 -15.10
N ILE A 211 -0.61 6.62 -15.00
CA ILE A 211 -1.70 6.07 -14.20
C ILE A 211 -2.79 5.65 -15.18
N ASN A 212 -3.01 4.35 -15.33
CA ASN A 212 -3.95 3.79 -16.30
C ASN A 212 -5.25 3.40 -15.62
N SER A 213 -6.36 3.43 -16.33
CA SER A 213 -7.64 2.89 -15.89
C SER A 213 -8.39 2.26 -17.05
N LYS A 214 -9.25 1.28 -16.73
CA LYS A 214 -10.26 0.79 -17.69
C LYS A 214 -11.44 1.76 -17.83
N HIS A 215 -11.54 2.74 -16.93
CA HIS A 215 -12.57 3.77 -16.95
C HIS A 215 -12.00 5.02 -17.59
N THR A 216 -12.77 5.67 -18.45
CA THR A 216 -12.42 6.98 -18.98
C THR A 216 -12.19 7.96 -17.84
N MET A 217 -11.10 8.71 -17.94
CA MET A 217 -10.64 9.73 -17.01
C MET A 217 -11.07 11.11 -17.49
N THR A 218 -11.37 11.99 -16.56
CA THR A 218 -11.55 13.42 -16.81
C THR A 218 -10.73 14.19 -15.79
N MET A 219 -9.96 15.18 -16.28
CA MET A 219 -9.23 16.09 -15.42
C MET A 219 -10.22 17.05 -14.78
N VAL A 220 -10.38 16.97 -13.46
CA VAL A 220 -11.26 17.86 -12.68
C VAL A 220 -10.50 19.10 -12.22
N ASP A 221 -9.23 18.94 -11.87
CA ASP A 221 -8.37 20.03 -11.40
C ASP A 221 -6.90 19.68 -11.65
N SER A 222 -6.15 20.65 -12.14
CA SER A 222 -4.69 20.60 -12.29
C SER A 222 -4.07 21.98 -12.06
N SER A 223 -4.76 22.85 -11.31
CA SER A 223 -4.38 24.24 -11.09
C SER A 223 -3.20 24.39 -10.13
N THR A 224 -3.00 23.39 -9.26
CA THR A 224 -1.91 23.36 -8.29
C THR A 224 -0.76 22.51 -8.85
N PRO A 225 0.46 23.07 -9.00
CA PRO A 225 1.60 22.32 -9.50
C PRO A 225 1.84 21.02 -8.72
N GLY A 226 1.99 19.91 -9.44
CA GLY A 226 2.18 18.59 -8.85
C GLY A 226 0.93 17.95 -8.23
N LYS A 227 -0.24 18.59 -8.26
CA LYS A 227 -1.51 18.02 -7.80
C LYS A 227 -2.50 17.91 -8.96
N TYR A 228 -3.06 16.73 -9.14
CA TYR A 228 -4.05 16.44 -10.16
C TYR A 228 -5.26 15.75 -9.53
N ILE A 229 -6.46 16.20 -9.88
CA ILE A 229 -7.72 15.56 -9.48
C ILE A 229 -8.33 14.97 -10.72
N ILE A 230 -8.48 13.65 -10.72
CA ILE A 230 -9.07 12.90 -11.82
C ILE A 230 -10.38 12.28 -11.37
N GLN A 231 -11.40 12.34 -12.22
CA GLN A 231 -12.64 11.60 -12.03
C GLN A 231 -12.72 10.49 -13.06
N LEU A 232 -13.03 9.29 -12.58
CA LEU A 232 -13.26 8.12 -13.41
C LEU A 232 -14.75 8.02 -13.76
N LEU A 233 -15.06 7.44 -14.91
CA LEU A 233 -16.45 7.22 -15.37
C LEU A 233 -17.31 6.43 -14.37
N ASN A 234 -16.69 5.60 -13.52
CA ASN A 234 -17.39 4.89 -12.43
C ASN A 234 -17.73 5.79 -11.21
N LYS A 235 -17.59 7.12 -11.35
CA LYS A 235 -17.84 8.16 -10.34
C LYS A 235 -16.83 8.24 -9.20
N GLN A 236 -15.78 7.40 -9.22
CA GLN A 236 -14.69 7.56 -8.26
C GLN A 236 -13.86 8.79 -8.62
N THR A 237 -13.48 9.56 -7.61
CA THR A 237 -12.57 10.70 -7.76
C THR A 237 -11.28 10.39 -7.04
N TRP A 238 -10.15 10.56 -7.72
CA TRP A 238 -8.82 10.29 -7.21
C TRP A 238 -8.00 11.57 -7.22
N VAL A 239 -7.18 11.76 -6.20
CA VAL A 239 -6.12 12.77 -6.20
C VAL A 239 -4.79 12.10 -6.47
N VAL A 240 -3.97 12.77 -7.27
CA VAL A 240 -2.60 12.37 -7.63
C VAL A 240 -1.66 13.50 -7.20
N TYR A 241 -0.61 13.14 -6.47
CA TYR A 241 0.48 14.03 -6.12
C TYR A 241 1.78 13.57 -6.79
N SER A 242 2.50 14.50 -7.43
CA SER A 242 3.85 14.32 -7.94
C SER A 242 4.84 15.04 -7.03
N SER A 243 5.91 14.36 -6.63
CA SER A 243 6.98 14.98 -5.84
C SER A 243 7.79 16.02 -6.63
N ASP A 244 7.86 15.88 -7.95
CA ASP A 244 8.39 16.92 -8.83
C ASP A 244 7.22 17.74 -9.37
N THR A 245 7.06 18.95 -8.85
CA THR A 245 5.97 19.87 -9.21
C THR A 245 6.18 20.53 -10.57
N SER A 246 7.38 20.40 -11.17
CA SER A 246 7.67 20.89 -12.52
C SER A 246 7.29 19.88 -13.61
N ALA A 247 7.13 18.61 -13.25
CA ALA A 247 6.70 17.56 -14.17
C ALA A 247 5.24 17.76 -14.59
N SER A 248 5.00 17.64 -15.90
CA SER A 248 3.67 17.77 -16.51
C SER A 248 3.07 16.40 -16.79
N PHE A 249 1.79 16.25 -16.46
CA PHE A 249 1.00 15.06 -16.72
C PHE A 249 -0.26 15.41 -17.48
N LEU A 250 -0.56 14.66 -18.54
CA LEU A 250 -1.69 14.89 -19.42
C LEU A 250 -2.50 13.61 -19.56
N ILE A 251 -3.83 13.76 -19.67
CA ILE A 251 -4.68 12.63 -20.05
C ILE A 251 -4.41 12.32 -21.52
N ASP A 252 -4.17 11.05 -21.82
CA ASP A 252 -3.90 10.58 -23.17
C ASP A 252 -5.11 10.74 -24.09
N SER A 253 -4.91 10.58 -25.39
CA SER A 253 -5.97 10.78 -26.39
C SER A 253 -7.12 9.77 -26.25
N THR A 254 -6.90 8.62 -25.61
CA THR A 254 -7.94 7.63 -25.35
C THR A 254 -8.78 7.95 -24.10
N GLY A 255 -8.29 8.86 -23.26
CA GLY A 255 -8.88 9.15 -21.96
C GLY A 255 -8.66 8.03 -20.94
N SER A 256 -7.80 7.06 -21.19
CA SER A 256 -7.62 5.88 -20.33
C SER A 256 -6.39 5.98 -19.43
N ALA A 257 -5.53 6.97 -19.64
CA ALA A 257 -4.34 7.15 -18.82
C ALA A 257 -3.99 8.62 -18.57
N LEU A 258 -3.50 8.93 -17.38
CA LEU A 258 -2.75 10.15 -17.07
C LEU A 258 -1.26 9.84 -17.25
N VAL A 259 -0.58 10.50 -18.18
CA VAL A 259 0.78 10.15 -18.64
C VAL A 259 1.71 11.34 -18.47
N ALA A 260 2.93 11.08 -17.98
CA ALA A 260 3.99 12.07 -17.93
C ALA A 260 4.38 12.52 -19.34
N SER A 261 4.65 13.81 -19.53
CA SER A 261 5.07 14.34 -20.83
C SER A 261 6.50 13.94 -21.23
N ALA A 262 7.30 13.45 -20.29
CA ALA A 262 8.69 13.03 -20.45
C ALA A 262 9.06 11.96 -19.42
N ALA A 263 10.30 11.45 -19.50
CA ALA A 263 10.84 10.57 -18.47
C ALA A 263 10.80 11.27 -17.09
N TYR A 264 10.30 10.53 -16.11
CA TYR A 264 10.01 11.03 -14.76
C TYR A 264 10.89 10.29 -13.74
N THR A 265 11.54 11.08 -12.89
CA THR A 265 12.28 10.60 -11.72
C THR A 265 11.73 11.33 -10.50
N GLY A 266 10.94 10.61 -9.70
CA GLY A 266 10.17 11.21 -8.63
C GLY A 266 9.14 10.23 -8.07
N THR A 267 8.29 10.68 -7.15
CA THR A 267 7.24 9.85 -6.55
C THR A 267 5.86 10.35 -6.97
N LEU A 268 5.07 9.44 -7.56
CA LEU A 268 3.63 9.61 -7.68
C LEU A 268 2.91 8.96 -6.51
N ARG A 269 1.91 9.64 -5.96
CA ARG A 269 1.04 9.13 -4.91
C ARG A 269 -0.40 9.31 -5.33
N VAL A 270 -1.20 8.25 -5.25
CA VAL A 270 -2.63 8.29 -5.56
C VAL A 270 -3.46 7.97 -4.32
N ALA A 271 -4.56 8.68 -4.14
CA ALA A 271 -5.53 8.39 -3.10
C ALA A 271 -6.97 8.59 -3.62
N ILE A 272 -7.88 7.73 -3.17
CA ILE A 272 -9.31 7.93 -3.41
C ILE A 272 -9.80 9.11 -2.58
N LEU A 273 -10.49 10.08 -3.18
CA LEU A 273 -11.10 11.18 -2.44
C LEU A 273 -12.41 10.74 -1.79
N PRO A 274 -12.71 11.22 -0.56
CA PRO A 274 -13.99 10.95 0.09
C PRO A 274 -15.15 11.63 -0.65
N ASP A 275 -16.34 11.02 -0.59
CA ASP A 275 -17.59 11.60 -1.11
C ASP A 275 -17.97 12.94 -0.47
N SER A 276 -17.29 13.39 0.59
CA SER A 276 -17.51 14.71 1.21
C SER A 276 -17.20 15.88 0.27
N GLY A 277 -16.49 15.63 -0.83
CA GLY A 277 -16.13 16.65 -1.81
C GLY A 277 -14.91 17.49 -1.40
N ASP A 278 -14.30 17.20 -0.25
CA ASP A 278 -13.06 17.86 0.16
C ASP A 278 -11.89 17.33 -0.67
N LYS A 279 -11.42 18.20 -1.57
CA LYS A 279 -10.31 17.95 -2.49
C LYS A 279 -8.93 18.11 -1.85
N ASN A 280 -8.87 18.63 -0.62
CA ASN A 280 -7.64 19.03 0.05
C ASN A 280 -7.34 18.20 1.31
N VAL A 281 -8.20 17.24 1.66
CA VAL A 281 -8.06 16.36 2.83
C VAL A 281 -6.69 15.68 2.96
N TYR A 282 -5.97 15.52 1.84
CA TYR A 282 -4.68 14.84 1.78
C TYR A 282 -3.46 15.77 1.60
N ASP A 283 -3.67 17.07 1.39
CA ASP A 283 -2.61 17.98 0.97
C ASP A 283 -1.47 18.04 2.00
N ASP A 284 -1.80 18.19 3.29
CA ASP A 284 -0.86 18.29 4.40
C ASP A 284 -0.01 17.01 4.64
N TYR A 285 -0.40 15.88 4.05
CA TYR A 285 0.24 14.56 4.24
C TYR A 285 0.87 14.01 2.95
N SER A 286 0.76 14.77 1.85
CA SER A 286 1.15 14.34 0.51
C SER A 286 2.66 14.16 0.33
N SER A 287 3.51 14.78 1.17
CA SER A 287 4.97 14.62 1.10
C SER A 287 5.54 13.53 2.01
N CYS A 288 4.84 13.14 3.08
CA CYS A 288 5.34 12.11 4.01
C CYS A 288 4.95 10.69 3.54
N ILE A 289 5.94 9.90 3.13
CA ILE A 289 5.74 8.57 2.56
C ILE A 289 6.10 7.49 3.57
N ILE A 290 5.14 6.62 3.88
CA ILE A 290 5.36 5.44 4.72
C ILE A 290 6.00 4.34 3.86
N ARG A 291 7.11 3.78 4.32
CA ARG A 291 7.85 2.70 3.67
C ARG A 291 7.62 1.33 4.29
N GLY A 292 7.22 1.30 5.56
CA GLY A 292 7.04 0.07 6.31
C GLY A 292 6.70 0.39 7.75
N GLY A 293 6.78 -0.64 8.59
CA GLY A 293 6.68 -0.45 10.03
C GLY A 293 6.83 -1.76 10.77
N ASN A 294 7.38 -1.67 11.97
CA ASN A 294 7.59 -2.80 12.86
C ASN A 294 6.70 -2.67 14.09
N PHE A 295 6.37 -3.80 14.68
CA PHE A 295 5.64 -3.83 15.93
C PHE A 295 6.61 -4.03 17.09
N LEU A 296 6.39 -3.28 18.18
CA LEU A 296 7.12 -3.46 19.42
C LEU A 296 6.15 -3.84 20.53
N MET A 297 6.35 -5.02 21.14
CA MET A 297 5.59 -5.39 22.33
C MET A 297 6.24 -4.77 23.56
N GLU A 298 5.52 -3.88 24.24
CA GLU A 298 6.00 -3.18 25.43
C GLU A 298 5.57 -3.91 26.71
N SER A 299 4.38 -4.51 26.67
CA SER A 299 3.81 -5.29 27.78
C SER A 299 2.87 -6.37 27.25
N ARG A 300 2.24 -7.16 28.12
CA ARG A 300 1.21 -8.14 27.71
C ARG A 300 -0.03 -7.51 27.06
N THR A 301 -0.23 -6.22 27.26
CA THR A 301 -1.44 -5.49 26.83
C THR A 301 -1.12 -4.24 26.01
N THR A 302 0.16 -3.96 25.77
CA THR A 302 0.61 -2.71 25.14
C THR A 302 1.61 -3.01 24.05
N TYR A 303 1.41 -2.37 22.91
CA TYR A 303 2.35 -2.39 21.80
C TYR A 303 2.41 -1.03 21.12
N SER A 304 3.54 -0.75 20.49
CA SER A 304 3.73 0.40 19.62
C SER A 304 3.96 -0.04 18.18
N LEU A 305 3.61 0.86 17.26
CA LEU A 305 3.87 0.73 15.83
C LEU A 305 4.97 1.72 15.47
N GLN A 306 6.13 1.19 15.12
CA GLN A 306 7.29 1.97 14.71
C GLN A 306 7.26 2.11 13.19
N TRP A 307 6.71 3.22 12.71
CA TRP A 307 6.58 3.49 11.28
C TRP A 307 7.91 3.91 10.66
N GLU A 308 8.22 3.33 9.50
CA GLU A 308 9.37 3.70 8.69
C GLU A 308 8.93 4.72 7.65
N LEU A 309 9.54 5.90 7.65
CA LEU A 309 9.18 7.00 6.75
C LEU A 309 10.34 7.29 5.78
N LYS A 310 10.01 7.63 4.53
CA LYS A 310 10.96 8.37 3.67
C LYS A 310 11.14 9.75 4.30
N ALA A 311 12.40 10.20 4.45
CA ALA A 311 12.72 11.49 5.05
C ALA A 311 11.78 12.58 4.48
N PRO A 312 10.90 13.16 5.31
CA PRO A 312 9.98 14.18 4.84
C PRO A 312 10.75 15.42 4.38
N ASP A 313 10.19 16.15 3.41
CA ASP A 313 10.60 17.53 3.19
C ASP A 313 10.25 18.39 4.42
N ALA A 314 10.87 19.57 4.53
CA ALA A 314 10.66 20.47 5.68
C ALA A 314 9.20 20.94 5.85
N THR A 315 8.33 20.65 4.88
CA THR A 315 6.91 21.02 4.86
C THR A 315 5.98 19.91 5.36
N ALA A 316 6.47 18.69 5.57
CA ALA A 316 5.60 17.59 6.00
C ALA A 316 5.07 17.82 7.41
N ARG A 317 3.74 17.83 7.55
CA ARG A 317 3.09 17.95 8.86
C ARG A 317 2.96 16.62 9.59
N GLY A 318 3.16 15.50 8.89
CA GLY A 318 2.90 14.17 9.43
C GLY A 318 2.64 13.14 8.35
N PHE A 319 2.33 11.91 8.77
CA PHE A 319 1.84 10.86 7.89
C PHE A 319 0.37 10.54 8.19
N PHE A 320 -0.31 9.99 7.18
CA PHE A 320 -1.72 9.64 7.27
C PHE A 320 -1.91 8.14 7.07
N THR A 321 -2.59 7.50 8.03
CA THR A 321 -2.95 6.07 7.97
C THR A 321 -4.43 5.87 8.24
N LEU A 322 -4.95 4.76 7.72
CA LEU A 322 -6.32 4.32 7.88
C LEU A 322 -6.35 3.04 8.73
N PRO A 323 -6.28 3.19 10.06
CA PRO A 323 -6.32 2.07 11.00
C PRO A 323 -7.66 1.32 11.03
N PHE A 324 -7.59 0.03 11.31
CA PHE A 324 -8.76 -0.82 11.54
C PHE A 324 -9.51 -0.44 12.82
N PRO A 325 -10.84 -0.68 12.90
CA PRO A 325 -11.64 -0.42 14.11
C PRO A 325 -11.08 -1.01 15.41
N THR A 326 -10.39 -2.15 15.33
CA THR A 326 -9.77 -2.81 16.50
C THR A 326 -8.53 -2.11 17.03
N LYS A 327 -7.92 -1.20 16.27
CA LYS A 327 -6.79 -0.36 16.72
C LYS A 327 -7.25 0.94 17.40
N TRP A 328 -8.55 1.19 17.45
CA TRP A 328 -9.14 2.43 17.98
C TRP A 328 -9.91 2.26 19.27
N LYS A 329 -10.44 1.05 19.52
CA LYS A 329 -11.17 0.74 20.75
C LYS A 329 -10.20 0.59 21.91
#